data_AF-A0A2K8XEN5-F1
#
_entry.id   AF-A0A2K8XEN5-F1
#
_cell.length_a   1.000
_cell.length_b   1.000
_cell.length_c   1.000
_cell.angle_alpha   90.00
_cell.angle_beta   90.00
_cell.angle_gamma   90.00
#
_symmetry.space_group_name_H-M   'P 1'
#
loop_
_entity.id
_entity.type
_entity.pdbx_description
1 polymer ?
#
loop_
_entity_poly.entity_id
_entity_poly.type
_entity_poly.pdbx_seq_one_letter_code
_entity_poly.pdbx_strand_id
1 'polypeptide(L)'
;MKHYYNILAFTLLLTLCTQLSFSQEDNSNRWSFEAGLSAVDLYPVGENTPQGDYFDEFLNLNDHYNLGFYVGASRSFTKNLSLSARGTVNEISKWGDLGQADESVLVDNLKYYGLDAMVNYSFGQGKLQPFIAIGGGYTWIEEGTYNTFSTVNGSDNLVGAGTVNGSVGVKYWVSDKFGVNLQTTYKHTFKDYLPKHWNHNLGIIYKLNKEEQEGIETKKVTSTPSRWFFEAGLSAVDLYPVGENTPQGDYFDEFLNLNDHYNLGFYVGATRNLTNNISISAKGTVNEISKWGDLGQADESALVDNLKYYGLDGMVNYSFGKGKLQPFIAVGGGYTWIEEGLYNTFSTVKGSDNLVGAGTANGSIGVKYWFNDKIGVNLQTTYKHSFKDYLPKHFDHNLGLVYKLGSEKKEEVSNDRDGDTIPNEFDLCPDTFGLVSLGGCPDTDGDGVTDKDDLCPEVKGLIEFGGCPDTDGDGFPDNKDNCPEVKGTDNGCPAKVVEPTPVVTVIPAVVGQRKVYFNYDSSKLDENAKSILDDIAENIMADKSNFSISIQGHADSRGSDNYNYNLSVVRAQAIKDYLTSKNITNSLISISGKGETQPIAPNNTEAGRAANRRVELTIDISAK
;
A
#
# COMPACT_ATOMS: atom_id res chain seq x y z
N MET A 1 26.71 -54.86 -1.99
CA MET A 1 25.27 -54.54 -1.74
C MET A 1 25.04 -53.26 -0.93
N LYS A 2 26.02 -52.72 -0.18
CA LYS A 2 25.85 -51.46 0.61
C LYS A 2 25.62 -50.18 -0.22
N HIS A 3 26.15 -50.07 -1.44
CA HIS A 3 25.95 -48.87 -2.29
C HIS A 3 24.55 -48.69 -2.88
N TYR A 4 23.73 -49.74 -2.94
CA TYR A 4 22.40 -49.65 -3.55
C TYR A 4 21.33 -49.15 -2.57
N TYR A 5 21.53 -49.28 -1.25
CA TYR A 5 20.56 -48.81 -0.25
C TYR A 5 20.43 -47.27 -0.21
N ASN A 6 21.54 -46.54 -0.37
CA ASN A 6 21.51 -45.08 -0.39
C ASN A 6 20.79 -44.54 -1.63
N ILE A 7 20.99 -45.17 -2.78
CA ILE A 7 20.30 -44.83 -4.02
C ILE A 7 18.81 -45.19 -3.90
N LEU A 8 18.49 -46.37 -3.34
CA LEU A 8 17.11 -46.83 -3.17
C LEU A 8 16.33 -45.93 -2.20
N ALA A 9 16.93 -45.54 -1.08
CA ALA A 9 16.36 -44.61 -0.12
C ALA A 9 16.14 -43.22 -0.73
N PHE A 10 17.11 -42.72 -1.50
CA PHE A 10 16.98 -41.43 -2.20
C PHE A 10 15.88 -41.46 -3.28
N THR A 11 15.76 -42.56 -4.03
CA THR A 11 14.67 -42.73 -5.00
C THR A 11 13.31 -42.92 -4.32
N LEU A 12 13.25 -43.64 -3.20
CA LEU A 12 12.02 -43.83 -2.43
C LEU A 12 11.55 -42.48 -1.86
N LEU A 13 12.48 -41.68 -1.34
CA LEU A 13 12.24 -40.31 -0.85
C LEU A 13 11.73 -39.39 -1.98
N LEU A 14 12.36 -39.46 -3.16
CA LEU A 14 11.90 -38.71 -4.34
C LEU A 14 10.48 -39.14 -4.74
N THR A 15 10.20 -40.44 -4.77
CA THR A 15 8.86 -40.95 -5.14
C THR A 15 7.80 -40.61 -4.11
N LEU A 16 8.11 -40.63 -2.81
CA LEU A 16 7.18 -40.23 -1.75
C LEU A 16 6.84 -38.73 -1.82
N CYS A 17 7.83 -37.88 -2.12
CA CYS A 17 7.62 -36.45 -2.37
C CYS A 17 6.74 -36.18 -3.59
N THR A 18 6.86 -36.99 -4.66
CA THR A 18 6.00 -36.84 -5.84
C THR A 18 4.55 -37.29 -5.59
N GLN A 19 4.33 -38.32 -4.78
CA GLN A 19 2.98 -38.85 -4.50
C GLN A 19 2.16 -37.94 -3.56
N LEU A 20 2.82 -37.23 -2.63
CA LEU A 20 2.17 -36.26 -1.74
C LEU A 20 1.76 -34.95 -2.43
N SER A 21 2.14 -34.75 -3.69
CA SER A 21 1.79 -33.57 -4.49
C SER A 21 0.38 -33.67 -5.12
N PHE A 22 -0.28 -34.82 -5.07
CA PHE A 22 -1.52 -35.11 -5.80
C PHE A 22 -2.83 -35.02 -4.99
N SER A 23 -2.79 -34.54 -3.75
CA SER A 23 -4.02 -34.29 -2.97
C SER A 23 -3.86 -33.04 -2.13
N GLN A 24 -4.28 -31.89 -2.66
CA GLN A 24 -4.62 -30.74 -1.83
C GLN A 24 -5.48 -29.71 -2.59
N GLU A 25 -6.68 -29.55 -2.06
CA GLU A 25 -7.69 -28.56 -2.41
C GLU A 25 -7.57 -27.41 -1.38
N ASP A 26 -7.65 -26.17 -1.89
CA ASP A 26 -7.69 -24.86 -1.22
C ASP A 26 -6.52 -24.31 -0.37
N ASN A 27 -5.94 -23.26 -0.97
CA ASN A 27 -5.37 -22.00 -0.49
C ASN A 27 -4.30 -21.96 0.64
N SER A 28 -3.17 -21.35 0.27
CA SER A 28 -1.88 -21.19 0.97
C SER A 28 -1.10 -22.49 1.26
N ASN A 29 -0.05 -22.74 0.49
CA ASN A 29 0.83 -23.88 0.74
C ASN A 29 1.59 -23.69 2.07
N ARG A 30 1.37 -24.65 2.98
CA ARG A 30 1.84 -24.61 4.37
C ARG A 30 3.00 -25.57 4.65
N TRP A 31 3.48 -26.34 3.67
CA TRP A 31 4.49 -27.38 3.88
C TRP A 31 5.87 -27.01 3.34
N SER A 32 6.89 -27.37 4.11
CA SER A 32 8.29 -27.31 3.74
C SER A 32 8.96 -28.64 4.06
N PHE A 33 9.94 -29.01 3.26
CA PHE A 33 10.75 -30.21 3.44
C PHE A 33 12.20 -29.80 3.59
N GLU A 34 12.93 -30.49 4.45
CA GLU A 34 14.35 -30.24 4.68
C GLU A 34 15.13 -31.55 4.61
N ALA A 35 16.36 -31.45 4.10
CA ALA A 35 17.33 -32.53 4.15
C ALA A 35 18.72 -31.93 4.31
N GLY A 36 19.58 -32.59 5.07
CA GLY A 36 20.88 -32.04 5.38
C GLY A 36 21.79 -32.94 6.19
N LEU A 37 22.86 -32.34 6.68
CA LEU A 37 23.85 -32.95 7.56
C LEU A 37 23.42 -32.74 9.01
N SER A 38 23.66 -33.77 9.82
CA SER A 38 23.49 -33.73 11.26
C SER A 38 24.86 -34.01 11.89
N ALA A 39 25.20 -33.28 12.94
CA ALA A 39 26.32 -33.61 13.79
C ALA A 39 25.79 -33.88 15.20
N VAL A 40 25.90 -35.14 15.63
CA VAL A 40 25.52 -35.56 16.97
C VAL A 40 26.75 -35.46 17.84
N ASP A 41 26.61 -34.72 18.93
CA ASP A 41 27.68 -34.45 19.86
C ASP A 41 27.27 -34.87 21.27
N LEU A 42 28.03 -35.80 21.83
CA LEU A 42 27.81 -36.38 23.15
C LEU A 42 28.63 -35.64 24.24
N TYR A 43 29.40 -34.61 23.86
CA TYR A 43 30.26 -33.79 24.72
C TYR A 43 30.24 -32.33 24.25
N PRO A 44 30.05 -31.31 25.09
CA PRO A 44 29.75 -31.33 26.51
C PRO A 44 28.25 -31.42 26.80
N VAL A 45 27.86 -32.23 27.78
CA VAL A 45 26.43 -32.36 28.16
C VAL A 45 26.17 -32.22 29.66
N GLY A 46 27.17 -31.75 30.41
CA GLY A 46 27.14 -31.57 31.86
C GLY A 46 26.87 -32.83 32.62
N GLU A 47 27.60 -33.88 32.27
CA GLU A 47 27.62 -35.14 33.01
C GLU A 47 29.07 -35.47 33.34
N ASN A 48 29.25 -36.36 34.33
CA ASN A 48 30.57 -36.84 34.71
C ASN A 48 31.31 -37.45 33.51
N THR A 49 32.63 -37.50 33.61
CA THR A 49 33.53 -38.14 32.63
C THR A 49 32.96 -39.47 32.10
N PRO A 50 32.90 -39.68 30.77
CA PRO A 50 33.56 -38.90 29.71
C PRO A 50 32.78 -37.72 29.07
N GLN A 51 31.65 -37.27 29.60
CA GLN A 51 30.72 -36.36 28.90
C GLN A 51 30.94 -34.84 29.13
N GLY A 52 31.71 -34.45 30.15
CA GLY A 52 32.17 -33.07 30.39
C GLY A 52 31.10 -32.07 30.83
N ASP A 53 31.55 -30.93 31.35
CA ASP A 53 30.72 -29.82 31.85
C ASP A 53 30.08 -29.04 30.70
N TYR A 54 28.82 -28.58 30.86
CA TYR A 54 28.12 -27.81 29.80
C TYR A 54 28.95 -26.66 29.24
N PHE A 55 28.92 -26.53 27.91
CA PHE A 55 29.57 -25.49 27.11
C PHE A 55 31.11 -25.58 27.04
N ASP A 56 31.73 -26.56 27.67
CA ASP A 56 33.15 -26.82 27.51
C ASP A 56 33.48 -27.24 26.07
N GLU A 57 34.35 -26.49 25.41
CA GLU A 57 34.67 -26.68 23.99
C GLU A 57 33.49 -26.77 23.00
N PHE A 58 32.33 -26.19 23.33
CA PHE A 58 31.07 -26.30 22.56
C PHE A 58 31.16 -26.02 21.04
N LEU A 59 32.15 -25.24 20.60
CA LEU A 59 32.37 -24.88 19.19
C LEU A 59 33.58 -25.60 18.57
N ASN A 60 34.19 -26.56 19.26
CA ASN A 60 35.33 -27.33 18.77
C ASN A 60 34.88 -28.45 17.81
N LEU A 61 34.63 -28.06 16.56
CA LEU A 61 34.09 -28.91 15.50
C LEU A 61 34.98 -30.11 15.11
N ASN A 62 36.23 -30.18 15.58
CA ASN A 62 37.17 -31.22 15.17
C ASN A 62 37.13 -32.45 16.08
N ASP A 63 36.73 -32.29 17.35
CA ASP A 63 37.01 -33.31 18.35
C ASP A 63 35.84 -34.25 18.57
N HIS A 64 34.64 -33.84 18.98
CA HIS A 64 33.60 -34.79 19.44
C HIS A 64 32.42 -35.06 18.48
N TYR A 65 32.37 -34.36 17.34
CA TYR A 65 31.21 -34.36 16.44
C TYR A 65 31.13 -35.65 15.60
N ASN A 66 29.97 -36.31 15.63
CA ASN A 66 29.65 -37.47 14.79
C ASN A 66 28.75 -37.05 13.64
N LEU A 67 29.22 -37.19 12.39
CA LEU A 67 28.51 -36.69 11.20
C LEU A 67 27.57 -37.72 10.59
N GLY A 68 26.32 -37.31 10.37
CA GLY A 68 25.26 -38.08 9.74
C GLY A 68 24.34 -37.21 8.90
N PHE A 69 23.13 -37.71 8.68
CA PHE A 69 22.13 -37.08 7.82
C PHE A 69 20.79 -36.95 8.54
N TYR A 70 20.02 -35.95 8.13
CA TYR A 70 18.65 -35.83 8.58
C TYR A 70 17.72 -35.45 7.43
N VAL A 71 16.45 -35.83 7.60
CA VAL A 71 15.34 -35.40 6.76
C VAL A 71 14.22 -34.89 7.65
N GLY A 72 13.47 -33.90 7.18
CA GLY A 72 12.39 -33.33 7.94
C GLY A 72 11.29 -32.76 7.07
N ALA A 73 10.12 -32.63 7.67
CA ALA A 73 8.99 -31.93 7.10
C ALA A 73 8.45 -30.96 8.15
N SER A 74 8.09 -29.75 7.72
CA SER A 74 7.48 -28.76 8.59
C SER A 74 6.23 -28.17 7.96
N ARG A 75 5.18 -28.06 8.78
CA ARG A 75 3.92 -27.42 8.45
C ARG A 75 3.80 -26.09 9.19
N SER A 76 3.73 -24.99 8.45
CA SER A 76 3.43 -23.66 8.95
C SER A 76 1.93 -23.50 9.21
N PHE A 77 1.56 -23.00 10.39
CA PHE A 77 0.19 -22.61 10.71
C PHE A 77 -0.01 -21.10 10.54
N THR A 78 1.03 -20.33 10.84
CA THR A 78 1.08 -18.88 10.63
C THR A 78 2.43 -18.50 10.01
N LYS A 79 2.67 -17.21 9.77
CA LYS A 79 3.99 -16.72 9.32
C LYS A 79 5.12 -16.97 10.33
N ASN A 80 4.79 -17.18 11.60
CA ASN A 80 5.76 -17.33 12.68
C ASN A 80 5.69 -18.70 13.37
N LEU A 81 4.56 -19.41 13.32
CA LEU A 81 4.37 -20.67 14.02
C LEU A 81 4.35 -21.85 13.05
N SER A 82 5.17 -22.87 13.30
CA SER A 82 5.17 -24.12 12.52
C SER A 82 5.41 -25.35 13.38
N LEU A 83 4.87 -26.49 12.98
CA LEU A 83 5.22 -27.80 13.53
C LEU A 83 6.24 -28.47 12.61
N SER A 84 7.26 -29.12 13.14
CA SER A 84 8.24 -29.88 12.37
C SER A 84 8.36 -31.30 12.90
N ALA A 85 8.53 -32.25 11.98
CA ALA A 85 8.94 -33.61 12.26
C ALA A 85 10.28 -33.87 11.58
N ARG A 86 11.26 -34.42 12.30
CA ARG A 86 12.62 -34.67 11.80
C ARG A 86 13.06 -36.09 12.14
N GLY A 87 13.59 -36.79 11.14
CA GLY A 87 14.32 -38.05 11.31
C GLY A 87 15.82 -37.82 11.12
N THR A 88 16.64 -38.28 12.05
CA THR A 88 18.12 -38.23 11.99
C THR A 88 18.67 -39.65 11.94
N VAL A 89 19.67 -39.87 11.11
CA VAL A 89 20.44 -41.13 11.01
C VAL A 89 21.91 -40.79 11.09
N ASN A 90 22.65 -41.43 12.00
CA ASN A 90 24.05 -41.13 12.25
C ASN A 90 24.81 -42.40 12.69
N GLU A 91 26.14 -42.34 12.71
CA GLU A 91 27.03 -43.36 13.27
C GLU A 91 27.92 -42.69 14.32
N ILE A 92 27.87 -43.17 15.56
CA ILE A 92 28.62 -42.62 16.68
C ILE A 92 29.94 -43.36 16.78
N SER A 93 31.01 -42.65 16.46
CA SER A 93 32.40 -43.11 16.54
C SER A 93 33.18 -42.44 17.67
N LYS A 94 32.70 -41.27 18.12
CA LYS A 94 33.31 -40.44 19.16
C LYS A 94 32.31 -40.20 20.29
N TRP A 95 32.73 -40.43 21.53
CA TRP A 95 31.84 -40.43 22.69
C TRP A 95 32.04 -39.25 23.66
N GLY A 96 33.27 -38.79 23.87
CA GLY A 96 33.61 -37.74 24.84
C GLY A 96 35.11 -37.72 25.14
N ASP A 97 35.54 -37.24 26.32
CA ASP A 97 36.96 -37.18 26.74
C ASP A 97 37.16 -37.77 28.16
N LEU A 98 38.29 -38.44 28.41
CA LEU A 98 38.75 -38.92 29.72
C LEU A 98 39.71 -37.96 30.44
N GLY A 99 40.00 -36.79 29.87
CA GLY A 99 40.76 -35.70 30.51
C GLY A 99 42.26 -35.94 30.66
N GLN A 100 42.83 -36.90 29.93
CA GLN A 100 44.29 -37.17 29.93
C GLN A 100 45.00 -36.86 28.61
N ALA A 101 44.26 -36.45 27.59
CA ALA A 101 44.69 -35.81 26.35
C ALA A 101 43.39 -35.31 25.69
N ASP A 102 43.40 -34.17 24.99
CA ASP A 102 42.24 -33.58 24.28
C ASP A 102 41.74 -34.46 23.09
N GLU A 103 41.81 -35.80 23.21
CA GLU A 103 41.44 -36.78 22.19
C GLU A 103 40.14 -37.49 22.58
N SER A 104 39.19 -37.51 21.66
CA SER A 104 37.92 -38.21 21.84
C SER A 104 38.08 -39.70 22.17
N VAL A 105 37.34 -40.16 23.17
CA VAL A 105 37.05 -41.58 23.42
C VAL A 105 36.34 -42.15 22.20
N LEU A 106 37.00 -43.08 21.52
CA LEU A 106 36.46 -43.74 20.34
C LEU A 106 35.61 -44.97 20.71
N VAL A 107 34.53 -45.18 19.96
CA VAL A 107 33.62 -46.32 20.08
C VAL A 107 33.37 -46.98 18.71
N ASP A 108 32.81 -48.19 18.71
CA ASP A 108 32.64 -49.07 17.53
C ASP A 108 31.55 -48.62 16.53
N ASN A 109 31.55 -47.35 16.09
CA ASN A 109 30.62 -46.80 15.07
C ASN A 109 29.14 -47.20 15.31
N LEU A 110 28.64 -46.90 16.50
CA LEU A 110 27.31 -47.30 16.96
C LEU A 110 26.22 -46.62 16.11
N LYS A 111 25.23 -47.39 15.63
CA LYS A 111 24.12 -46.81 14.86
C LYS A 111 23.27 -45.87 15.72
N TYR A 112 22.97 -44.68 15.21
CA TYR A 112 22.11 -43.69 15.85
C TYR A 112 20.90 -43.37 14.97
N TYR A 113 19.73 -43.36 15.61
CA TYR A 113 18.48 -42.91 14.99
C TYR A 113 17.76 -41.95 15.92
N GLY A 114 17.27 -40.83 15.39
CA GLY A 114 16.46 -39.87 16.14
C GLY A 114 15.18 -39.53 15.41
N LEU A 115 14.07 -39.43 16.13
CA LEU A 115 12.79 -38.94 15.61
C LEU A 115 12.27 -37.82 16.51
N ASP A 116 12.17 -36.60 15.98
CA ASP A 116 11.84 -35.41 16.74
C ASP A 116 10.57 -34.74 16.20
N ALA A 117 9.69 -34.29 17.09
CA ALA A 117 8.53 -33.47 16.79
C ALA A 117 8.62 -32.15 17.57
N MET A 118 8.71 -31.02 16.86
CA MET A 118 8.97 -29.72 17.47
C MET A 118 7.97 -28.65 17.03
N VAL A 119 7.50 -27.86 17.99
CA VAL A 119 6.78 -26.62 17.74
C VAL A 119 7.82 -25.50 17.61
N ASN A 120 7.86 -24.87 16.45
CA ASN A 120 8.82 -23.83 16.09
C ASN A 120 8.12 -22.48 16.09
N TYR A 121 8.79 -21.48 16.65
CA TYR A 121 8.42 -20.09 16.54
C TYR A 121 9.55 -19.32 15.86
N SER A 122 9.32 -18.93 14.61
CA SER A 122 10.24 -18.12 13.80
C SER A 122 10.01 -16.63 14.05
N PHE A 123 11.10 -15.90 14.23
CA PHE A 123 11.13 -14.48 14.50
C PHE A 123 11.59 -13.68 13.28
N GLY A 124 11.16 -12.43 13.20
CA GLY A 124 11.54 -11.52 12.12
C GLY A 124 10.69 -11.66 10.86
N GLN A 125 10.98 -10.80 9.88
CA GLN A 125 10.40 -10.79 8.54
C GLN A 125 11.54 -10.65 7.52
N GLY A 126 11.49 -11.39 6.41
CA GLY A 126 12.51 -11.38 5.36
C GLY A 126 13.27 -12.69 5.20
N LYS A 127 14.44 -12.61 4.54
CA LYS A 127 15.28 -13.77 4.19
C LYS A 127 15.90 -14.47 5.40
N LEU A 128 16.34 -13.71 6.41
CA LEU A 128 16.90 -14.25 7.66
C LEU A 128 15.78 -14.41 8.71
N GLN A 129 15.58 -15.64 9.17
CA GLN A 129 14.53 -16.03 10.12
C GLN A 129 15.14 -16.85 11.26
N PRO A 130 15.60 -16.20 12.34
CA PRO A 130 15.90 -16.88 13.59
C PRO A 130 14.65 -17.59 14.12
N PHE A 131 14.78 -18.72 14.77
CA PHE A 131 13.67 -19.42 15.41
C PHE A 131 14.11 -20.13 16.68
N ILE A 132 13.15 -20.31 17.58
CA ILE A 132 13.26 -21.28 18.68
C ILE A 132 12.31 -22.43 18.38
N ALA A 133 12.62 -23.62 18.88
CA ALA A 133 11.65 -24.70 18.91
C ALA A 133 11.77 -25.53 20.17
N ILE A 134 10.62 -25.96 20.67
CA ILE A 134 10.51 -26.87 21.80
C ILE A 134 9.69 -28.08 21.37
N GLY A 135 10.02 -29.24 21.91
CA GLY A 135 9.36 -30.47 21.49
C GLY A 135 9.81 -31.69 22.25
N GLY A 136 9.38 -32.84 21.75
CA GLY A 136 9.81 -34.14 22.24
C GLY A 136 10.36 -34.96 21.10
N GLY A 137 11.14 -35.98 21.45
CA GLY A 137 11.66 -36.92 20.49
C GLY A 137 11.77 -38.32 21.07
N TYR A 138 12.28 -39.21 20.24
CA TYR A 138 12.71 -40.53 20.64
C TYR A 138 14.03 -40.81 19.95
N THR A 139 15.03 -41.20 20.74
CA THR A 139 16.39 -41.48 20.25
C THR A 139 16.71 -42.94 20.49
N TRP A 140 17.33 -43.57 19.52
CA TRP A 140 17.90 -44.91 19.63
C TRP A 140 19.39 -44.88 19.32
N ILE A 141 20.16 -45.60 20.12
CA ILE A 141 21.60 -45.83 19.92
C ILE A 141 21.86 -47.33 20.09
N GLU A 142 22.68 -47.89 19.23
CA GLU A 142 23.16 -49.27 19.36
C GLU A 142 23.90 -49.47 20.69
N GLU A 143 23.75 -50.64 21.30
CA GLU A 143 24.40 -50.99 22.56
C GLU A 143 25.93 -50.91 22.43
N GLY A 144 26.55 -50.19 23.36
CA GLY A 144 27.98 -50.00 23.47
C GLY A 144 28.41 -49.76 24.92
N THR A 145 29.72 -49.66 25.13
CA THR A 145 30.37 -49.67 26.44
C THR A 145 29.91 -48.55 27.40
N TYR A 146 29.41 -47.43 26.86
CA TYR A 146 29.08 -46.23 27.63
C TYR A 146 27.59 -45.88 27.66
N ASN A 147 26.72 -46.61 26.96
CA ASN A 147 25.26 -46.43 27.04
C ASN A 147 24.58 -47.64 27.69
N THR A 148 25.13 -48.84 27.60
CA THR A 148 24.61 -49.99 28.35
C THR A 148 25.78 -50.69 29.00
N PHE A 149 25.62 -51.17 30.24
CA PHE A 149 26.62 -51.99 30.93
C PHE A 149 26.84 -53.37 30.26
N SER A 150 26.50 -53.50 28.97
CA SER A 150 26.70 -54.70 28.17
C SER A 150 28.19 -54.81 27.82
N THR A 151 28.81 -55.90 28.23
CA THR A 151 30.20 -56.25 27.90
C THR A 151 30.34 -56.95 26.56
N VAL A 152 29.23 -57.03 25.79
CA VAL A 152 29.21 -57.65 24.47
C VAL A 152 29.30 -56.55 23.41
N ASN A 153 30.51 -56.25 22.94
CA ASN A 153 30.71 -55.38 21.76
C ASN A 153 29.95 -55.97 20.55
N GLY A 154 29.15 -55.15 19.87
CA GLY A 154 28.51 -55.52 18.60
C GLY A 154 27.26 -56.40 18.72
N SER A 155 26.58 -56.36 19.86
CA SER A 155 25.17 -56.72 19.97
C SER A 155 24.37 -55.77 19.05
N ASP A 156 23.83 -56.23 17.92
CA ASP A 156 23.00 -55.43 16.97
C ASP A 156 21.70 -54.86 17.61
N ASN A 157 21.59 -54.88 18.94
CA ASN A 157 20.44 -54.39 19.70
C ASN A 157 20.49 -52.86 19.80
N LEU A 158 19.38 -52.20 19.45
CA LEU A 158 19.17 -50.77 19.70
C LEU A 158 18.49 -50.58 21.06
N VAL A 159 19.06 -49.71 21.89
CA VAL A 159 18.38 -49.14 23.05
C VAL A 159 17.81 -47.78 22.72
N GLY A 160 16.63 -47.47 23.27
CA GLY A 160 15.91 -46.26 22.91
C GLY A 160 15.18 -45.62 24.08
N ALA A 161 15.08 -44.30 24.07
CA ALA A 161 14.36 -43.54 25.08
C ALA A 161 13.73 -42.27 24.50
N GLY A 162 12.66 -41.84 25.16
CA GLY A 162 12.02 -40.56 24.89
C GLY A 162 12.91 -39.40 25.36
N THR A 163 12.83 -38.28 24.65
CA THR A 163 13.59 -37.08 24.96
C THR A 163 12.70 -35.85 25.04
N VAL A 164 13.08 -34.87 25.85
CA VAL A 164 12.59 -33.49 25.74
C VAL A 164 13.66 -32.64 25.05
N ASN A 165 13.23 -31.86 24.06
CA ASN A 165 14.13 -31.22 23.11
C ASN A 165 13.91 -29.69 23.12
N GLY A 166 14.99 -28.94 23.29
CA GLY A 166 15.03 -27.49 23.15
C GLY A 166 15.98 -27.10 22.02
N SER A 167 15.58 -26.20 21.14
CA SER A 167 16.42 -25.81 20.01
C SER A 167 16.35 -24.32 19.70
N VAL A 168 17.47 -23.85 19.16
CA VAL A 168 17.64 -22.54 18.57
C VAL A 168 18.17 -22.73 17.15
N GLY A 169 17.71 -21.90 16.22
CA GLY A 169 18.17 -22.01 14.84
C GLY A 169 17.94 -20.74 14.04
N VAL A 170 18.44 -20.76 12.81
CA VAL A 170 18.34 -19.69 11.84
C VAL A 170 18.06 -20.29 10.48
N LYS A 171 16.99 -19.84 9.84
CA LYS A 171 16.70 -20.11 8.43
C LYS A 171 17.13 -18.90 7.60
N TYR A 172 17.80 -19.14 6.49
CA TYR A 172 18.13 -18.12 5.50
C TYR A 172 17.56 -18.50 4.14
N TRP A 173 16.56 -17.76 3.67
CA TRP A 173 15.95 -17.96 2.36
C TRP A 173 16.80 -17.32 1.26
N VAL A 174 17.36 -18.17 0.40
CA VAL A 174 18.16 -17.73 -0.77
C VAL A 174 17.22 -17.32 -1.91
N SER A 175 16.08 -18.01 -2.03
CA SER A 175 14.99 -17.74 -2.98
C SER A 175 13.64 -17.99 -2.29
N ASP A 176 12.54 -17.76 -3.02
CA ASP A 176 11.18 -17.96 -2.48
C ASP A 176 10.84 -19.42 -2.18
N LYS A 177 11.58 -20.36 -2.78
CA LYS A 177 11.40 -21.80 -2.61
C LYS A 177 12.53 -22.46 -1.83
N PHE A 178 13.75 -21.96 -1.92
CA PHE A 178 14.93 -22.59 -1.31
C PHE A 178 15.56 -21.72 -0.24
N GLY A 179 15.85 -22.33 0.89
CA GLY A 179 16.63 -21.74 1.97
C GLY A 179 17.64 -22.73 2.56
N VAL A 180 18.43 -22.22 3.48
CA VAL A 180 19.35 -22.98 4.33
C VAL A 180 18.83 -22.89 5.77
N ASN A 181 18.83 -24.00 6.49
CA ASN A 181 18.47 -24.09 7.90
C ASN A 181 19.71 -24.50 8.69
N LEU A 182 20.08 -23.71 9.68
CA LEU A 182 21.08 -24.05 10.70
C LEU A 182 20.36 -24.13 12.05
N GLN A 183 20.45 -25.25 12.75
CA GLN A 183 19.78 -25.46 14.01
C GLN A 183 20.64 -26.25 14.98
N THR A 184 20.61 -25.87 16.23
CA THR A 184 21.22 -26.63 17.33
C THR A 184 20.12 -27.05 18.28
N THR A 185 20.06 -28.34 18.59
CA THR A 185 19.04 -28.94 19.46
C THR A 185 19.72 -29.64 20.61
N TYR A 186 19.41 -29.23 21.83
CA TYR A 186 19.71 -29.98 23.03
C TYR A 186 18.64 -31.05 23.24
N LYS A 187 19.06 -32.27 23.52
CA LYS A 187 18.17 -33.41 23.79
C LYS A 187 18.45 -33.96 25.17
N HIS A 188 17.42 -33.92 26.01
CA HIS A 188 17.48 -34.46 27.35
C HIS A 188 16.88 -35.87 27.41
N THR A 189 17.76 -36.80 27.77
CA THR A 189 17.59 -38.20 28.18
C THR A 189 16.60 -38.50 29.32
N PHE A 190 15.42 -39.12 29.16
CA PHE A 190 14.67 -39.60 30.35
C PHE A 190 15.21 -40.91 30.96
N LYS A 191 16.30 -41.44 30.41
CA LYS A 191 16.89 -42.72 30.80
C LYS A 191 18.41 -42.58 30.87
N ASP A 192 18.98 -42.96 32.00
CA ASP A 192 20.40 -42.82 32.32
C ASP A 192 21.32 -43.62 31.39
N TYR A 193 20.78 -44.68 30.76
CA TYR A 193 21.50 -45.49 29.77
C TYR A 193 21.57 -44.82 28.39
N LEU A 194 20.96 -43.67 28.17
CA LEU A 194 21.14 -42.90 26.94
C LEU A 194 21.66 -41.52 27.28
N PRO A 195 22.81 -41.10 26.71
CA PRO A 195 23.39 -39.82 27.04
C PRO A 195 22.45 -38.69 26.60
N LYS A 196 22.40 -37.64 27.43
CA LYS A 196 22.00 -36.30 26.96
C LYS A 196 22.97 -35.90 25.85
N HIS A 197 22.51 -35.13 24.87
CA HIS A 197 23.37 -34.80 23.73
C HIS A 197 22.87 -33.60 22.95
N TRP A 198 23.78 -33.01 22.19
CA TRP A 198 23.50 -32.00 21.20
C TRP A 198 23.36 -32.62 19.81
N ASN A 199 22.45 -32.05 19.02
CA ASN A 199 22.33 -32.35 17.60
C ASN A 199 22.33 -31.04 16.82
N HIS A 200 23.37 -30.85 16.02
CA HIS A 200 23.54 -29.70 15.13
C HIS A 200 23.11 -30.10 13.72
N ASN A 201 22.17 -29.37 13.14
CA ASN A 201 21.62 -29.64 11.83
C ASN A 201 21.94 -28.48 10.89
N LEU A 202 22.53 -28.81 9.74
CA LEU A 202 22.68 -27.90 8.61
C LEU A 202 22.02 -28.53 7.39
N GLY A 203 20.97 -27.92 6.87
CA GLY A 203 20.24 -28.49 5.74
C GLY A 203 19.63 -27.48 4.80
N ILE A 204 19.27 -27.98 3.63
CA ILE A 204 18.54 -27.22 2.62
C ILE A 204 17.06 -27.41 2.91
N ILE A 205 16.33 -26.29 2.98
CA ILE A 205 14.87 -26.27 3.14
C ILE A 205 14.21 -25.87 1.83
N TYR A 206 13.23 -26.65 1.41
CA TYR A 206 12.41 -26.42 0.23
C TYR A 206 10.96 -26.19 0.64
N LYS A 207 10.39 -25.07 0.20
CA LYS A 207 9.00 -24.69 0.44
C LYS A 207 8.16 -25.03 -0.79
N LEU A 208 7.08 -25.79 -0.60
CA LEU A 208 6.08 -25.96 -1.65
C LEU A 208 5.27 -24.67 -1.74
N ASN A 209 5.16 -24.03 -2.92
CA ASN A 209 4.22 -22.94 -3.20
C ASN A 209 3.67 -23.08 -4.62
N LYS A 210 2.35 -22.88 -4.80
CA LYS A 210 1.73 -22.39 -6.03
C LYS A 210 1.70 -20.86 -5.94
N GLU A 211 1.93 -20.18 -7.05
CA GLU A 211 2.04 -18.72 -7.13
C GLU A 211 0.82 -18.03 -6.51
N GLU A 212 1.11 -17.06 -5.65
CA GLU A 212 0.19 -16.00 -5.26
C GLU A 212 0.91 -14.69 -5.60
N GLN A 213 0.25 -13.83 -6.38
CA GLN A 213 0.81 -12.57 -6.86
C GLN A 213 1.23 -11.67 -5.70
N GLU A 214 2.35 -10.97 -5.91
CA GLU A 214 2.95 -10.05 -4.97
C GLU A 214 1.98 -8.93 -4.57
N GLY A 215 1.42 -9.05 -3.37
CA GLY A 215 0.83 -7.94 -2.64
C GLY A 215 1.92 -7.11 -1.96
N ILE A 216 2.22 -5.97 -2.56
CA ILE A 216 2.82 -4.71 -2.06
C ILE A 216 3.51 -4.79 -0.68
N GLU A 217 4.80 -4.46 -0.70
CA GLU A 217 5.62 -4.16 0.48
C GLU A 217 4.93 -3.18 1.43
N THR A 218 4.62 -3.64 2.65
CA THR A 218 4.21 -2.74 3.73
C THR A 218 5.45 -2.05 4.31
N LYS A 219 5.72 -0.81 3.88
CA LYS A 219 6.73 0.03 4.54
C LYS A 219 6.19 0.63 5.84
N LYS A 220 6.76 0.09 6.92
CA LYS A 220 6.90 0.59 8.30
C LYS A 220 6.35 2.01 8.60
N VAL A 221 5.33 2.03 9.46
CA VAL A 221 5.10 3.12 10.42
C VAL A 221 6.36 3.27 11.28
N THR A 222 6.99 4.43 11.22
CA THR A 222 8.09 4.80 12.13
C THR A 222 7.50 5.64 13.25
N SER A 223 7.08 4.99 14.33
CA SER A 223 6.96 5.68 15.61
C SER A 223 8.38 5.96 16.10
N THR A 224 8.68 7.19 16.52
CA THR A 224 9.89 7.41 17.31
C THR A 224 9.64 6.69 18.64
N PRO A 225 10.29 5.56 18.92
CA PRO A 225 9.99 4.82 20.13
C PRO A 225 10.39 5.72 21.30
N SER A 226 9.54 5.77 22.33
CA SER A 226 9.98 6.09 23.68
C SER A 226 11.36 5.47 23.90
N ARG A 227 12.35 6.33 24.18
CA ARG A 227 13.73 5.87 24.34
C ARG A 227 13.94 5.16 25.65
N TRP A 228 13.06 5.33 26.65
CA TRP A 228 13.27 4.88 28.01
C TRP A 228 12.07 4.14 28.59
N PHE A 229 12.36 3.03 29.25
CA PHE A 229 11.45 2.25 30.07
C PHE A 229 11.99 2.18 31.48
N PHE A 230 11.09 2.19 32.44
CA PHE A 230 11.39 1.92 33.83
C PHE A 230 10.61 0.69 34.24
N GLU A 231 11.27 -0.21 34.95
CA GLU A 231 10.63 -1.41 35.47
C GLU A 231 10.93 -1.57 36.96
N ALA A 232 9.97 -2.11 37.68
CA ALA A 232 10.11 -2.51 39.06
C ALA A 232 9.28 -3.76 39.30
N GLY A 233 9.79 -4.68 40.11
CA GLY A 233 9.14 -5.96 40.29
C GLY A 233 9.77 -6.84 41.35
N LEU A 234 9.32 -8.08 41.34
CA LEU A 234 9.82 -9.15 42.20
C LEU A 234 10.97 -9.87 41.50
N SER A 235 11.99 -10.22 42.27
CA SER A 235 13.08 -11.09 41.86
C SER A 235 13.01 -12.35 42.71
N ALA A 236 13.19 -13.50 42.09
CA ALA A 236 13.43 -14.75 42.79
C ALA A 236 14.81 -15.26 42.40
N VAL A 237 15.73 -15.21 43.36
CA VAL A 237 17.11 -15.70 43.19
C VAL A 237 17.12 -17.16 43.58
N ASP A 238 17.61 -17.98 42.67
CA ASP A 238 17.62 -19.41 42.78
C ASP A 238 19.03 -19.96 42.58
N LEU A 239 19.59 -20.54 43.64
CA LEU A 239 20.94 -21.10 43.67
C LEU A 239 20.95 -22.60 43.30
N TYR A 240 19.78 -23.18 43.02
CA TYR A 240 19.56 -24.57 42.63
C TYR A 240 18.38 -24.65 41.64
N PRO A 241 18.48 -25.18 40.42
CA PRO A 241 19.58 -25.95 39.84
C PRO A 241 20.55 -25.08 39.04
N VAL A 242 21.87 -25.27 39.21
CA VAL A 242 22.87 -24.48 38.45
C VAL A 242 23.96 -25.31 37.79
N GLY A 243 23.79 -26.62 37.76
CA GLY A 243 24.72 -27.58 37.16
C GLY A 243 26.05 -27.66 37.87
N GLU A 244 25.99 -27.76 39.18
CA GLU A 244 27.14 -27.89 40.05
C GLU A 244 26.90 -29.03 41.04
N ASN A 245 27.97 -29.54 41.63
CA ASN A 245 27.86 -30.56 42.67
C ASN A 245 27.05 -30.04 43.87
N THR A 246 26.60 -30.97 44.71
CA THR A 246 25.88 -30.70 45.95
C THR A 246 26.53 -29.56 46.76
N PRO A 247 25.77 -28.56 47.25
CA PRO A 247 24.31 -28.47 47.29
C PRO A 247 23.56 -27.88 46.08
N GLN A 248 24.19 -27.64 44.93
CA GLN A 248 23.63 -26.79 43.86
C GLN A 248 22.85 -27.51 42.73
N GLY A 249 23.00 -28.83 42.60
CA GLY A 249 22.20 -29.68 41.70
C GLY A 249 22.50 -29.51 40.20
N ASP A 250 22.05 -30.50 39.41
CA ASP A 250 22.19 -30.52 37.95
C ASP A 250 21.28 -29.51 37.28
N TYR A 251 21.67 -28.94 36.13
CA TYR A 251 20.86 -27.94 35.43
C TYR A 251 19.43 -28.42 35.15
N PHE A 252 18.48 -27.52 35.42
CA PHE A 252 17.04 -27.69 35.19
C PHE A 252 16.31 -28.66 36.12
N ASP A 253 17.00 -29.29 37.08
CA ASP A 253 16.36 -30.05 38.15
C ASP A 253 15.42 -29.15 38.95
N GLU A 254 14.13 -29.48 38.94
CA GLU A 254 13.09 -28.72 39.63
C GLU A 254 13.00 -27.23 39.25
N PHE A 255 13.45 -26.84 38.05
CA PHE A 255 13.50 -25.44 37.56
C PHE A 255 12.18 -24.65 37.66
N LEU A 256 11.03 -25.32 37.77
CA LEU A 256 9.70 -24.70 37.89
C LEU A 256 9.04 -24.93 39.26
N ASN A 257 9.74 -25.52 40.22
CA ASN A 257 9.24 -25.81 41.56
C ASN A 257 9.41 -24.59 42.49
N LEU A 258 8.43 -23.68 42.45
CA LEU A 258 8.43 -22.43 43.20
C LEU A 258 8.42 -22.59 44.74
N ASN A 259 8.22 -23.80 45.27
CA ASN A 259 8.11 -24.01 46.72
C ASN A 259 9.46 -24.26 47.41
N ASP A 260 10.51 -24.63 46.67
CA ASP A 260 11.69 -25.23 47.30
C ASP A 260 12.85 -24.27 47.49
N HIS A 261 13.55 -23.86 46.44
CA HIS A 261 14.87 -23.17 46.57
C HIS A 261 14.84 -21.64 46.37
N TYR A 262 13.68 -21.07 46.04
CA TYR A 262 13.56 -19.67 45.61
C TYR A 262 13.67 -18.68 46.78
N ASN A 263 14.52 -17.67 46.62
CA ASN A 263 14.66 -16.55 47.54
C ASN A 263 14.01 -15.29 46.95
N LEU A 264 13.00 -14.74 47.60
CA LEU A 264 12.20 -13.63 47.05
C LEU A 264 12.72 -12.26 47.51
N GLY A 265 12.91 -11.38 46.54
CA GLY A 265 13.34 -10.00 46.72
C GLY A 265 12.73 -9.07 45.68
N PHE A 266 13.36 -7.92 45.48
CA PHE A 266 12.89 -6.87 44.59
C PHE A 266 13.96 -6.46 43.60
N TYR A 267 13.52 -5.99 42.43
CA TYR A 267 14.42 -5.39 41.47
C TYR A 267 13.83 -4.10 40.90
N VAL A 268 14.73 -3.23 40.47
CA VAL A 268 14.41 -2.04 39.68
C VAL A 268 15.31 -2.02 38.45
N GLY A 269 14.78 -1.53 37.34
CA GLY A 269 15.52 -1.50 36.09
C GLY A 269 15.16 -0.30 35.24
N ALA A 270 16.12 0.11 34.41
CA ALA A 270 15.91 1.06 33.34
C ALA A 270 16.37 0.42 32.03
N THR A 271 15.51 0.47 31.02
CA THR A 271 15.84 0.00 29.67
C THR A 271 15.83 1.19 28.72
N ARG A 272 16.83 1.28 27.85
CA ARG A 272 16.91 2.25 26.76
C ARG A 272 16.80 1.56 25.41
N ASN A 273 15.81 1.92 24.61
CA ASN A 273 15.74 1.45 23.22
C ASN A 273 16.77 2.18 22.36
N LEU A 274 17.59 1.40 21.65
CA LEU A 274 18.51 1.91 20.63
C LEU A 274 17.88 1.84 19.24
N THR A 275 17.17 0.74 18.97
CA THR A 275 16.40 0.52 17.75
C THR A 275 15.04 -0.09 18.11
N ASN A 276 14.24 -0.48 17.11
CA ASN A 276 12.95 -1.14 17.34
C ASN A 276 13.08 -2.54 17.96
N ASN A 277 14.25 -3.16 17.86
CA ASN A 277 14.50 -4.52 18.34
C ASN A 277 15.66 -4.57 19.35
N ILE A 278 16.57 -3.61 19.36
CA ILE A 278 17.73 -3.60 20.24
C ILE A 278 17.53 -2.58 21.36
N SER A 279 17.75 -3.00 22.60
CA SER A 279 17.71 -2.14 23.78
C SER A 279 18.81 -2.50 24.78
N ILE A 280 19.25 -1.53 25.56
CA ILE A 280 20.21 -1.75 26.65
C ILE A 280 19.46 -1.61 27.97
N SER A 281 19.63 -2.55 28.90
CA SER A 281 19.03 -2.49 30.23
C SER A 281 20.09 -2.46 31.32
N ALA A 282 19.83 -1.69 32.36
CA ALA A 282 20.54 -1.74 33.63
C ALA A 282 19.54 -2.13 34.72
N LYS A 283 19.83 -3.18 35.49
CA LYS A 283 18.95 -3.77 36.50
C LYS A 283 19.68 -3.89 37.83
N GLY A 284 19.08 -3.39 38.90
CA GLY A 284 19.54 -3.58 40.27
C GLY A 284 18.58 -4.52 41.02
N THR A 285 19.12 -5.57 41.64
CA THR A 285 18.37 -6.55 42.42
C THR A 285 18.81 -6.48 43.89
N VAL A 286 17.85 -6.52 44.81
CA VAL A 286 18.08 -6.63 46.26
C VAL A 286 17.27 -7.81 46.78
N ASN A 287 17.93 -8.72 47.50
CA ASN A 287 17.32 -9.96 47.98
C ASN A 287 17.96 -10.41 49.30
N GLU A 288 17.36 -11.41 49.94
CA GLU A 288 17.83 -12.04 51.17
C GLU A 288 17.80 -13.56 50.96
N ILE A 289 18.97 -14.20 51.01
CA ILE A 289 19.14 -15.61 50.72
C ILE A 289 19.00 -16.39 52.02
N SER A 290 17.91 -17.15 52.11
CA SER A 290 17.59 -18.05 53.23
C SER A 290 17.69 -19.52 52.83
N LYS A 291 17.56 -19.81 51.53
CA LYS A 291 17.58 -21.14 50.92
C LYS A 291 18.74 -21.23 49.94
N TRP A 292 19.58 -22.26 50.07
CA TRP A 292 20.80 -22.39 49.26
C TRP A 292 20.73 -23.48 48.18
N GLY A 293 20.10 -24.62 48.46
CA GLY A 293 20.06 -25.78 47.56
C GLY A 293 19.87 -27.07 48.34
N ASP A 294 20.03 -28.26 47.76
CA ASP A 294 19.78 -29.55 48.44
C ASP A 294 21.10 -30.27 48.81
N LEU A 295 21.21 -30.78 50.04
CA LEU A 295 22.35 -31.59 50.52
C LEU A 295 22.19 -33.11 50.32
N GLY A 296 21.12 -33.56 49.65
CA GLY A 296 20.84 -34.98 49.38
C GLY A 296 20.38 -35.78 50.59
N GLN A 297 19.96 -35.11 51.67
CA GLN A 297 19.46 -35.71 52.91
C GLN A 297 18.09 -35.09 53.23
N ALA A 298 17.08 -35.55 52.48
CA ALA A 298 15.67 -35.10 52.41
C ALA A 298 15.41 -33.96 51.40
N ASP A 299 14.19 -33.96 50.82
CA ASP A 299 13.65 -32.98 49.85
C ASP A 299 13.48 -31.56 50.47
N GLU A 300 14.40 -31.10 51.31
CA GLU A 300 14.37 -29.79 51.97
C GLU A 300 15.65 -29.01 51.67
N SER A 301 15.48 -27.80 51.13
CA SER A 301 16.56 -26.83 50.95
C SER A 301 17.44 -26.66 52.21
N ALA A 302 18.76 -26.80 52.03
CA ALA A 302 19.78 -26.31 52.95
C ALA A 302 19.57 -24.82 53.26
N LEU A 303 19.25 -24.55 54.52
CA LEU A 303 18.98 -23.21 54.99
C LEU A 303 20.27 -22.49 55.39
N VAL A 304 20.29 -21.18 55.14
CA VAL A 304 21.38 -20.26 55.51
C VAL A 304 20.83 -19.09 56.32
N ASP A 305 21.70 -18.40 57.04
CA ASP A 305 21.37 -17.29 57.94
C ASP A 305 21.02 -15.99 57.17
N ASN A 306 20.05 -16.03 56.26
CA ASN A 306 19.43 -14.83 55.66
C ASN A 306 20.44 -13.83 55.07
N LEU A 307 21.30 -14.31 54.18
CA LEU A 307 22.43 -13.57 53.62
C LEU A 307 21.95 -12.45 52.70
N LYS A 308 22.43 -11.22 52.90
CA LYS A 308 22.11 -10.09 52.01
C LYS A 308 22.63 -10.36 50.60
N TYR A 309 21.79 -10.12 49.59
CA TYR A 309 22.12 -10.25 48.17
C TYR A 309 21.89 -8.92 47.45
N TYR A 310 22.89 -8.52 46.66
CA TYR A 310 22.81 -7.37 45.76
C TYR A 310 23.30 -7.77 44.38
N GLY A 311 22.55 -7.42 43.34
CA GLY A 311 22.95 -7.63 41.94
C GLY A 311 22.89 -6.32 41.16
N LEU A 312 23.86 -6.09 40.30
CA LEU A 312 23.84 -5.01 39.31
C LEU A 312 24.17 -5.59 37.93
N ASP A 313 23.18 -5.62 37.04
CA ASP A 313 23.29 -6.24 35.72
C ASP A 313 23.17 -5.21 34.60
N GLY A 314 24.08 -5.26 33.62
CA GLY A 314 24.02 -4.51 32.38
C GLY A 314 23.85 -5.47 31.20
N MET A 315 22.79 -5.31 30.41
CA MET A 315 22.48 -6.25 29.32
C MET A 315 22.13 -5.54 28.01
N VAL A 316 22.47 -6.20 26.91
CA VAL A 316 21.95 -5.89 25.58
C VAL A 316 20.83 -6.87 25.27
N ASN A 317 19.65 -6.35 25.01
CA ASN A 317 18.43 -7.09 24.74
C ASN A 317 18.08 -7.01 23.27
N TYR A 318 17.69 -8.13 22.69
CA TYR A 318 17.07 -8.21 21.38
C TYR A 318 15.61 -8.68 21.53
N SER A 319 14.68 -7.77 21.33
CA SER A 319 13.23 -8.02 21.35
C SER A 319 12.74 -8.47 19.97
N PHE A 320 11.92 -9.51 19.97
CA PHE A 320 11.32 -10.08 18.77
C PHE A 320 9.84 -9.68 18.64
N GLY A 321 9.38 -9.53 17.39
CA GLY A 321 7.99 -9.18 17.08
C GLY A 321 7.68 -7.68 17.26
N LYS A 322 6.47 -7.28 16.83
CA LYS A 322 5.97 -5.88 16.88
C LYS A 322 4.61 -5.75 17.59
N GLY A 323 4.18 -6.78 18.30
CA GLY A 323 2.87 -6.84 18.96
C GLY A 323 2.91 -6.49 20.45
N LYS A 324 1.77 -6.71 21.12
CA LYS A 324 1.66 -6.60 22.58
C LYS A 324 2.55 -7.61 23.30
N LEU A 325 2.66 -8.83 22.76
CA LEU A 325 3.60 -9.84 23.25
C LEU A 325 4.95 -9.67 22.54
N GLN A 326 6.01 -9.47 23.31
CA GLN A 326 7.37 -9.24 22.86
C GLN A 326 8.33 -10.17 23.60
N PRO A 327 8.57 -11.38 23.07
CA PRO A 327 9.68 -12.21 23.50
C PRO A 327 11.00 -11.47 23.30
N PHE A 328 11.99 -11.70 24.15
CA PHE A 328 13.32 -11.15 23.98
C PHE A 328 14.37 -12.11 24.53
N ILE A 329 15.58 -12.01 23.96
CA ILE A 329 16.80 -12.56 24.57
C ILE A 329 17.68 -11.41 25.01
N ALA A 330 18.53 -11.65 26.00
CA ALA A 330 19.53 -10.69 26.41
C ALA A 330 20.84 -11.37 26.78
N VAL A 331 21.94 -10.67 26.54
CA VAL A 331 23.28 -11.08 26.95
C VAL A 331 23.98 -9.89 27.56
N GLY A 332 24.81 -10.12 28.57
CA GLY A 332 25.46 -9.04 29.28
C GLY A 332 26.38 -9.53 30.37
N GLY A 333 26.71 -8.62 31.28
CA GLY A 333 27.48 -8.92 32.47
C GLY A 333 26.91 -8.19 33.66
N GLY A 334 27.22 -8.72 34.83
CA GLY A 334 26.79 -8.13 36.10
C GLY A 334 27.90 -8.15 37.12
N TYR A 335 27.58 -7.58 38.27
CA TYR A 335 28.34 -7.76 39.49
C TYR A 335 27.35 -8.15 40.59
N THR A 336 27.64 -9.25 41.27
CA THR A 336 26.79 -9.77 42.35
C THR A 336 27.58 -9.75 43.64
N TRP A 337 26.93 -9.34 44.72
CA TRP A 337 27.42 -9.41 46.09
C TRP A 337 26.49 -10.28 46.92
N ILE A 338 27.07 -11.17 47.71
CA ILE A 338 26.37 -11.99 48.71
C ILE A 338 27.15 -11.86 50.02
N GLU A 339 26.43 -11.74 51.12
CA GLU A 339 27.02 -11.77 52.46
C GLU A 339 27.74 -13.10 52.71
N GLU A 340 28.86 -13.04 53.43
CA GLU A 340 29.66 -14.23 53.74
C GLU A 340 28.85 -15.26 54.53
N GLY A 341 28.88 -16.50 54.06
CA GLY A 341 28.18 -17.63 54.65
C GLY A 341 28.85 -18.97 54.33
N LEU A 342 28.26 -20.03 54.87
CA LEU A 342 28.84 -21.37 54.93
C LEU A 342 29.19 -21.98 53.56
N TYR A 343 28.47 -21.58 52.50
CA TYR A 343 28.56 -22.19 51.16
C TYR A 343 29.14 -21.26 50.09
N ASN A 344 29.50 -20.02 50.44
CA ASN A 344 30.14 -19.09 49.52
C ASN A 344 31.54 -18.65 50.00
N THR A 345 31.89 -18.82 51.27
CA THR A 345 33.26 -18.56 51.74
C THR A 345 33.70 -19.59 52.76
N PHE A 346 35.01 -19.75 52.96
CA PHE A 346 35.56 -20.55 54.06
C PHE A 346 35.39 -19.89 55.44
N SER A 347 34.63 -18.78 55.53
CA SER A 347 34.39 -18.08 56.80
C SER A 347 33.39 -18.89 57.64
N THR A 348 33.88 -19.49 58.72
CA THR A 348 33.05 -20.18 59.72
C THR A 348 32.48 -19.22 60.78
N VAL A 349 32.67 -17.91 60.60
CA VAL A 349 32.21 -16.89 61.55
C VAL A 349 30.76 -16.55 61.21
N LYS A 350 29.82 -16.99 62.05
CA LYS A 350 28.43 -16.54 61.96
C LYS A 350 28.36 -15.01 62.03
N GLY A 351 27.76 -14.38 61.01
CA GLY A 351 27.35 -12.98 61.03
C GLY A 351 28.48 -11.95 60.84
N SER A 352 29.53 -12.25 60.07
CA SER A 352 30.33 -11.16 59.51
C SER A 352 29.49 -10.46 58.44
N ASP A 353 29.12 -9.20 58.66
CA ASP A 353 28.41 -8.33 57.68
C ASP A 353 29.27 -8.02 56.41
N ASN A 354 30.28 -8.84 56.13
CA ASN A 354 31.16 -8.73 54.98
C ASN A 354 30.44 -9.22 53.73
N LEU A 355 30.51 -8.43 52.65
CA LEU A 355 30.00 -8.81 51.33
C LEU A 355 31.14 -9.33 50.47
N VAL A 356 31.01 -10.55 49.97
CA VAL A 356 31.83 -11.05 48.86
C VAL A 356 31.12 -10.79 47.55
N GLY A 357 31.86 -10.38 46.53
CA GLY A 357 31.27 -10.20 45.22
C GLY A 357 32.22 -10.49 44.08
N ALA A 358 31.63 -10.79 42.93
CA ALA A 358 32.35 -11.08 41.71
C ALA A 358 31.55 -10.63 40.48
N GLY A 359 32.27 -10.42 39.39
CA GLY A 359 31.68 -10.20 38.08
C GLY A 359 31.04 -11.48 37.54
N THR A 360 29.94 -11.32 36.82
CA THR A 360 29.19 -12.42 36.22
C THR A 360 29.02 -12.21 34.71
N ALA A 361 29.01 -13.30 33.94
CA ALA A 361 28.49 -13.32 32.58
C ALA A 361 27.04 -13.77 32.60
N ASN A 362 26.16 -12.99 31.99
CA ASN A 362 24.72 -13.14 32.13
C ASN A 362 24.05 -13.44 30.78
N GLY A 363 23.18 -14.44 30.76
CA GLY A 363 22.29 -14.76 29.64
C GLY A 363 20.85 -14.81 30.09
N SER A 364 19.95 -14.13 29.37
CA SER A 364 18.54 -14.06 29.74
C SER A 364 17.62 -14.38 28.57
N ILE A 365 16.48 -14.96 28.91
CA ILE A 365 15.31 -15.04 28.05
C ILE A 365 14.13 -14.43 28.79
N GLY A 366 13.25 -13.77 28.06
CA GLY A 366 12.08 -13.16 28.67
C GLY A 366 10.99 -12.84 27.68
N VAL A 367 9.87 -12.39 28.23
CA VAL A 367 8.70 -11.97 27.49
C VAL A 367 8.10 -10.74 28.15
N LYS A 368 7.90 -9.69 27.34
CA LYS A 368 7.15 -8.50 27.74
C LYS A 368 5.76 -8.56 27.14
N TYR A 369 4.74 -8.28 27.94
CA TYR A 369 3.37 -8.14 27.47
C TYR A 369 2.85 -6.73 27.76
N TRP A 370 2.53 -5.99 26.70
CA TRP A 370 1.98 -4.64 26.78
C TRP A 370 0.46 -4.68 26.91
N PHE A 371 -0.07 -4.19 28.03
CA PHE A 371 -1.52 -4.01 28.19
C PHE A 371 -2.02 -2.86 27.29
N ASN A 372 -1.23 -1.80 27.22
CA ASN A 372 -1.44 -0.60 26.40
C ASN A 372 -0.10 0.00 25.96
N ASP A 373 -0.13 1.16 25.29
CA ASP A 373 1.07 1.80 24.72
C ASP A 373 2.12 2.27 25.76
N LYS A 374 1.74 2.33 27.04
CA LYS A 374 2.58 2.86 28.14
C LYS A 374 2.94 1.82 29.20
N ILE A 375 2.07 0.86 29.47
CA ILE A 375 2.19 -0.08 30.59
C ILE A 375 2.21 -1.50 30.07
N GLY A 376 3.19 -2.27 30.54
CA GLY A 376 3.30 -3.70 30.31
C GLY A 376 3.78 -4.44 31.55
N VAL A 377 3.91 -5.75 31.41
CA VAL A 377 4.55 -6.66 32.36
C VAL A 377 5.74 -7.33 31.68
N ASN A 378 6.82 -7.54 32.42
CA ASN A 378 8.02 -8.25 32.00
C ASN A 378 8.16 -9.51 32.84
N LEU A 379 8.29 -10.67 32.19
CA LEU A 379 8.68 -11.92 32.81
C LEU A 379 10.02 -12.34 32.19
N GLN A 380 11.04 -12.52 33.00
CA GLN A 380 12.40 -12.80 32.54
C GLN A 380 13.06 -13.82 33.45
N THR A 381 13.88 -14.71 32.90
CA THR A 381 14.84 -15.51 33.67
C THR A 381 16.24 -15.21 33.18
N THR A 382 17.19 -15.08 34.11
CA THR A 382 18.58 -14.74 33.84
C THR A 382 19.48 -15.77 34.50
N TYR A 383 20.24 -16.50 33.70
CA TYR A 383 21.36 -17.29 34.19
C TYR A 383 22.57 -16.37 34.41
N LYS A 384 23.19 -16.47 35.58
CA LYS A 384 24.38 -15.71 35.97
C LYS A 384 25.54 -16.67 36.24
N HIS A 385 26.55 -16.58 35.38
CA HIS A 385 27.77 -17.35 35.51
C HIS A 385 28.84 -16.54 36.26
N SER A 386 29.18 -16.98 37.47
CA SER A 386 30.30 -16.42 38.24
C SER A 386 31.63 -17.05 37.81
N PHE A 387 32.68 -16.24 37.71
CA PHE A 387 34.05 -16.71 37.46
C PHE A 387 34.87 -16.96 38.73
N LYS A 388 34.22 -16.92 39.89
CA LYS A 388 34.83 -17.09 41.20
C LYS A 388 34.11 -18.19 41.95
N ASP A 389 34.87 -19.17 42.42
CA ASP A 389 34.35 -20.35 43.13
C ASP A 389 33.59 -20.00 44.41
N TYR A 390 33.95 -18.89 45.04
CA TYR A 390 33.30 -18.36 46.24
C TYR A 390 31.96 -17.64 45.96
N LEU A 391 31.56 -17.47 44.70
CA LEU A 391 30.28 -16.90 44.35
C LEU A 391 29.53 -17.89 43.45
N PRO A 392 28.39 -18.45 43.91
CA PRO A 392 27.69 -19.47 43.15
C PRO A 392 27.15 -18.92 41.83
N LYS A 393 27.19 -19.77 40.80
CA LYS A 393 26.34 -19.62 39.61
C LYS A 393 24.87 -19.69 40.06
N HIS A 394 23.98 -18.96 39.41
CA HIS A 394 22.57 -18.90 39.83
C HIS A 394 21.62 -18.38 38.77
N PHE A 395 20.34 -18.64 38.97
CA PHE A 395 19.25 -18.03 38.21
C PHE A 395 18.63 -16.86 38.98
N ASP A 396 18.19 -15.84 38.25
CA ASP A 396 17.37 -14.73 38.75
C ASP A 396 16.12 -14.62 37.87
N HIS A 397 14.97 -14.97 38.45
CA HIS A 397 13.67 -14.90 37.82
C HIS A 397 12.98 -13.60 38.20
N ASN A 398 12.61 -12.79 37.22
CA ASN A 398 12.04 -11.48 37.42
C ASN A 398 10.63 -11.39 36.85
N LEU A 399 9.72 -10.86 37.66
CA LEU A 399 8.38 -10.46 37.24
C LEU A 399 8.17 -9.00 37.64
N GLY A 400 8.03 -8.10 36.67
CA GLY A 400 7.89 -6.67 36.97
C GLY A 400 6.97 -5.91 36.03
N LEU A 401 6.45 -4.80 36.54
CA LEU A 401 5.67 -3.85 35.75
C LEU A 401 6.64 -2.93 34.99
N VAL A 402 6.37 -2.73 33.71
CA VAL A 402 7.17 -1.88 32.82
C VAL A 402 6.37 -0.66 32.42
N TYR A 403 6.95 0.52 32.61
CA TYR A 403 6.40 1.80 32.21
C TYR A 403 7.25 2.46 31.13
N LYS A 404 6.63 2.88 30.03
CA LYS A 404 7.26 3.50 28.86
C LYS A 404 7.10 5.02 28.91
N LEU A 405 8.21 5.75 28.86
CA LEU A 405 8.22 7.21 29.00
C LEU A 405 8.15 7.92 27.62
N GLY A 406 7.07 8.69 27.40
CA GLY A 406 6.89 9.57 26.24
C GLY A 406 6.25 8.92 25.01
N SER A 407 5.12 9.45 24.57
CA SER A 407 4.55 9.25 23.22
C SER A 407 3.80 10.52 22.82
N GLU A 408 4.35 11.33 21.90
CA GLU A 408 3.52 12.24 21.11
C GLU A 408 2.93 11.44 19.95
N LYS A 409 1.61 11.46 19.83
CA LYS A 409 0.90 10.89 18.68
C LYS A 409 0.80 11.99 17.61
N LYS A 410 1.40 11.77 16.45
CA LYS A 410 0.90 12.35 15.20
C LYS A 410 0.09 11.25 14.51
N GLU A 411 -1.19 11.50 14.33
CA GLU A 411 -2.08 10.67 13.51
C GLU A 411 -1.93 11.11 12.05
N GLU A 412 -1.56 10.19 11.17
CA GLU A 412 -1.88 10.29 9.76
C GLU A 412 -2.48 8.95 9.32
N VAL A 413 -3.70 9.03 8.80
CA VAL A 413 -4.42 7.94 8.14
C VAL A 413 -4.08 8.08 6.66
N SER A 414 -3.47 7.06 6.06
CA SER A 414 -3.32 6.97 4.61
C SER A 414 -3.88 5.63 4.17
N ASN A 415 -5.09 5.70 3.67
CA ASN A 415 -5.78 4.71 2.86
C ASN A 415 -5.65 5.13 1.39
N ASP A 416 -4.49 5.62 0.92
CA ASP A 416 -4.23 6.13 -0.43
C ASP A 416 -3.63 5.01 -1.31
N ARG A 417 -4.35 4.55 -2.34
CA ARG A 417 -4.01 3.35 -3.14
C ARG A 417 -3.07 3.66 -4.31
N ASP A 418 -3.17 4.83 -4.92
CA ASP A 418 -2.32 5.22 -6.06
C ASP A 418 -1.14 6.11 -5.67
N GLY A 419 -1.10 6.57 -4.43
CA GLY A 419 0.04 7.24 -3.80
C GLY A 419 0.11 8.73 -4.09
N ASP A 420 -1.01 9.37 -4.40
CA ASP A 420 -1.08 10.78 -4.77
C ASP A 420 -1.28 11.76 -3.60
N THR A 421 -1.23 11.22 -2.38
CA THR A 421 -1.43 11.87 -1.07
C THR A 421 -2.88 12.09 -0.64
N ILE A 422 -3.87 11.61 -1.41
CA ILE A 422 -5.28 11.63 -1.03
C ILE A 422 -5.75 10.22 -0.60
N PRO A 423 -6.29 10.06 0.62
CA PRO A 423 -7.07 8.90 1.03
C PRO A 423 -8.08 8.39 0.00
N ASN A 424 -8.19 7.08 -0.26
CA ASN A 424 -9.20 6.46 -1.14
C ASN A 424 -10.64 6.86 -0.83
N GLU A 425 -10.95 7.21 0.43
CA GLU A 425 -12.29 7.66 0.80
C GLU A 425 -12.58 9.13 0.41
N PHE A 426 -11.53 9.89 0.09
CA PHE A 426 -11.54 11.28 -0.33
C PHE A 426 -11.01 11.47 -1.77
N ASP A 427 -10.50 10.41 -2.39
CA ASP A 427 -9.95 10.40 -3.74
C ASP A 427 -11.03 10.10 -4.78
N LEU A 428 -11.12 10.94 -5.81
CA LEU A 428 -12.06 10.79 -6.92
C LEU A 428 -11.58 9.76 -7.96
N CYS A 429 -10.28 9.47 -8.00
CA CYS A 429 -9.64 8.54 -8.90
C CYS A 429 -8.71 7.54 -8.17
N PRO A 430 -9.21 6.72 -7.22
CA PRO A 430 -8.40 5.94 -6.26
C PRO A 430 -7.39 4.91 -6.82
N ASP A 431 -7.40 4.70 -8.14
CA ASP A 431 -6.57 3.71 -8.82
C ASP A 431 -5.57 4.39 -9.77
N THR A 432 -5.51 5.74 -9.84
CA THR A 432 -4.72 6.47 -10.83
C THR A 432 -4.22 7.79 -10.26
N PHE A 433 -2.91 7.84 -10.01
CA PHE A 433 -2.22 9.00 -9.44
C PHE A 433 -2.65 10.32 -10.09
N GLY A 434 -3.10 11.27 -9.26
CA GLY A 434 -3.50 12.58 -9.72
C GLY A 434 -2.94 13.75 -8.92
N LEU A 435 -3.41 14.94 -9.26
CA LEU A 435 -3.03 16.16 -8.54
C LEU A 435 -3.98 16.38 -7.36
N VAL A 436 -3.42 16.74 -6.20
CA VAL A 436 -4.21 17.05 -4.99
C VAL A 436 -5.23 18.16 -5.25
N SER A 437 -4.88 19.15 -6.07
CA SER A 437 -5.77 20.25 -6.46
C SER A 437 -7.00 19.80 -7.26
N LEU A 438 -6.96 18.62 -7.85
CA LEU A 438 -8.00 18.05 -8.70
C LEU A 438 -8.68 16.83 -8.05
N GLY A 439 -8.56 16.68 -6.73
CA GLY A 439 -9.21 15.59 -5.99
C GLY A 439 -8.65 14.21 -6.31
N GLY A 440 -7.39 14.14 -6.74
CA GLY A 440 -6.65 12.92 -6.96
C GLY A 440 -6.77 12.34 -8.37
N CYS A 441 -7.35 13.10 -9.30
CA CYS A 441 -7.45 12.68 -10.70
C CYS A 441 -6.28 13.21 -11.56
N PRO A 442 -5.89 12.46 -12.61
CA PRO A 442 -4.85 12.87 -13.54
C PRO A 442 -5.31 14.05 -14.42
N ASP A 443 -4.34 14.86 -14.84
CA ASP A 443 -4.44 16.00 -15.76
C ASP A 443 -3.19 15.92 -16.64
N THR A 444 -3.35 15.30 -17.80
CA THR A 444 -2.27 14.85 -18.68
C THR A 444 -1.56 16.02 -19.33
N ASP A 445 -2.31 17.04 -19.77
CA ASP A 445 -1.71 18.20 -20.40
C ASP A 445 -1.36 19.31 -19.39
N GLY A 446 -2.00 19.37 -18.23
CA GLY A 446 -1.71 20.32 -17.15
C GLY A 446 -2.40 21.67 -17.32
N ASP A 447 -3.64 21.71 -17.81
CA ASP A 447 -4.46 22.92 -17.97
C ASP A 447 -5.42 23.20 -16.79
N GLY A 448 -5.53 22.26 -15.86
CA GLY A 448 -6.37 22.36 -14.66
C GLY A 448 -7.75 21.73 -14.78
N VAL A 449 -8.06 21.04 -15.89
CA VAL A 449 -9.23 20.15 -16.03
C VAL A 449 -8.75 18.69 -15.91
N THR A 450 -9.52 17.82 -15.25
CA THR A 450 -9.12 16.40 -15.14
C THR A 450 -9.32 15.69 -16.47
N ASP A 451 -8.50 14.68 -16.79
CA ASP A 451 -8.60 13.90 -18.04
C ASP A 451 -10.01 13.35 -18.31
N LYS A 452 -10.78 13.11 -17.25
CA LYS A 452 -12.16 12.61 -17.30
C LYS A 452 -13.17 13.67 -17.73
N ASP A 453 -12.94 14.92 -17.33
CA ASP A 453 -13.80 16.07 -17.60
C ASP A 453 -13.28 16.93 -18.76
N ASP A 454 -12.06 16.65 -19.23
CA ASP A 454 -11.39 17.32 -20.33
C ASP A 454 -11.85 16.78 -21.70
N LEU A 455 -12.32 17.69 -22.55
CA LEU A 455 -12.73 17.40 -23.93
C LEU A 455 -11.53 17.26 -24.88
N CYS A 456 -10.34 17.72 -24.47
CA CYS A 456 -9.08 17.70 -25.20
C CYS A 456 -7.88 17.25 -24.32
N PRO A 457 -7.87 16.04 -23.72
CA PRO A 457 -6.93 15.64 -22.65
C PRO A 457 -5.41 15.67 -22.93
N GLU A 458 -5.01 15.88 -24.19
CA GLU A 458 -3.60 15.90 -24.61
C GLU A 458 -3.11 17.32 -24.99
N VAL A 459 -3.99 18.32 -25.01
CA VAL A 459 -3.72 19.65 -25.55
C VAL A 459 -4.31 20.73 -24.67
N LYS A 460 -3.42 21.41 -23.93
CA LYS A 460 -3.79 22.47 -22.98
C LYS A 460 -4.83 23.43 -23.55
N GLY A 461 -5.94 23.57 -22.84
CA GLY A 461 -7.00 24.49 -23.20
C GLY A 461 -7.42 25.46 -22.10
N LEU A 462 -8.59 26.05 -22.32
CA LEU A 462 -9.22 26.94 -21.36
C LEU A 462 -10.33 26.19 -20.61
N ILE A 463 -10.39 26.39 -19.29
CA ILE A 463 -11.41 25.79 -18.42
C ILE A 463 -12.83 26.14 -18.89
N GLU A 464 -13.05 27.34 -19.44
CA GLU A 464 -14.37 27.76 -19.96
C GLU A 464 -14.85 26.95 -21.16
N PHE A 465 -13.94 26.26 -21.85
CA PHE A 465 -14.22 25.40 -22.98
C PHE A 465 -14.08 23.90 -22.67
N GLY A 466 -13.98 23.55 -21.39
CA GLY A 466 -13.83 22.16 -20.95
C GLY A 466 -12.48 21.56 -21.32
N GLY A 467 -11.41 22.35 -21.20
CA GLY A 467 -10.03 21.90 -21.42
C GLY A 467 -9.55 21.97 -22.87
N CYS A 468 -10.36 22.53 -23.78
CA CYS A 468 -9.95 22.70 -25.18
C CYS A 468 -9.36 24.10 -25.46
N PRO A 469 -8.34 24.19 -26.34
CA PRO A 469 -7.82 25.46 -26.81
C PRO A 469 -8.84 26.21 -27.68
N ASP A 470 -8.73 27.54 -27.69
CA ASP A 470 -9.38 28.47 -28.62
C ASP A 470 -8.24 29.28 -29.25
N THR A 471 -7.73 28.78 -30.38
CA THR A 471 -6.48 29.23 -30.98
C THR A 471 -6.59 30.67 -31.49
N ASP A 472 -7.74 31.05 -32.07
CA ASP A 472 -7.93 32.41 -32.57
C ASP A 472 -8.58 33.34 -31.55
N GLY A 473 -9.29 32.83 -30.53
CA GLY A 473 -9.90 33.62 -29.47
C GLY A 473 -11.21 34.27 -29.90
N ASP A 474 -12.04 33.58 -30.68
CA ASP A 474 -13.36 34.05 -31.12
C ASP A 474 -14.54 33.58 -30.25
N GLY A 475 -14.26 32.70 -29.28
CA GLY A 475 -15.24 32.14 -28.37
C GLY A 475 -15.77 30.75 -28.75
N PHE A 476 -15.27 30.14 -29.83
CA PHE A 476 -15.49 28.75 -30.20
C PHE A 476 -14.20 27.95 -30.00
N PRO A 477 -14.18 26.92 -29.12
CA PRO A 477 -12.98 26.09 -28.98
C PRO A 477 -12.67 25.33 -30.26
N ASP A 478 -11.39 25.05 -30.51
CA ASP A 478 -10.88 24.43 -31.74
C ASP A 478 -11.60 23.14 -32.13
N ASN A 479 -12.08 22.37 -31.13
CA ASN A 479 -12.82 21.12 -31.35
C ASN A 479 -14.27 21.34 -31.86
N LYS A 480 -14.77 22.56 -31.79
CA LYS A 480 -16.11 23.01 -32.22
C LYS A 480 -16.06 24.17 -33.21
N ASP A 481 -14.87 24.61 -33.58
CA ASP A 481 -14.62 25.64 -34.57
C ASP A 481 -14.37 24.99 -35.95
N ASN A 482 -15.12 25.40 -36.96
CA ASN A 482 -14.92 24.94 -38.34
C ASN A 482 -13.74 25.68 -39.04
N CYS A 483 -13.28 26.78 -38.47
CA CYS A 483 -12.19 27.65 -38.90
C CYS A 483 -11.22 28.05 -37.75
N PRO A 484 -10.56 27.11 -37.02
CA PRO A 484 -9.84 27.35 -35.75
C PRO A 484 -8.68 28.39 -35.75
N GLU A 485 -8.29 28.90 -36.91
CA GLU A 485 -7.20 29.88 -37.05
C GLU A 485 -7.72 31.28 -37.45
N VAL A 486 -9.04 31.45 -37.65
CA VAL A 486 -9.64 32.67 -38.22
C VAL A 486 -10.94 33.04 -37.53
N LYS A 487 -10.88 34.10 -36.69
CA LYS A 487 -12.02 34.57 -35.90
C LYS A 487 -13.35 34.63 -36.65
N GLY A 488 -14.36 34.03 -36.06
CA GLY A 488 -15.70 33.94 -36.57
C GLY A 488 -16.82 34.24 -35.58
N THR A 489 -18.04 34.16 -36.09
CA THR A 489 -19.27 34.22 -35.27
C THR A 489 -20.31 33.19 -35.69
N ASP A 490 -20.08 32.48 -36.81
CA ASP A 490 -20.93 31.43 -37.35
C ASP A 490 -20.24 30.07 -37.21
N ASN A 491 -20.42 29.43 -36.05
CA ASN A 491 -19.73 28.18 -35.68
C ASN A 491 -18.19 28.28 -35.86
N GLY A 492 -17.63 29.39 -35.35
CA GLY A 492 -16.20 29.70 -35.40
C GLY A 492 -15.65 30.21 -36.75
N CYS A 493 -16.48 30.24 -37.81
CA CYS A 493 -16.07 30.85 -39.08
C CYS A 493 -16.53 32.31 -39.22
N PRO A 494 -15.79 33.15 -39.97
CA PRO A 494 -16.24 34.50 -40.31
C PRO A 494 -17.64 34.45 -40.92
N ALA A 495 -18.59 35.13 -40.28
CA ALA A 495 -19.94 35.22 -40.80
C ALA A 495 -19.87 35.69 -42.26
N LYS A 496 -20.46 34.91 -43.16
CA LYS A 496 -20.68 35.39 -44.53
C LYS A 496 -21.49 36.67 -44.40
N VAL A 497 -20.87 37.79 -44.75
CA VAL A 497 -21.56 39.08 -44.86
C VAL A 497 -22.56 38.97 -46.00
N VAL A 498 -23.76 38.48 -45.68
CA VAL A 498 -24.94 38.81 -46.45
C VAL A 498 -25.27 40.22 -45.99
N GLU A 499 -24.95 41.21 -46.82
CA GLU A 499 -25.37 42.59 -46.58
C GLU A 499 -26.86 42.60 -46.19
N PRO A 500 -27.27 43.40 -45.19
CA PRO A 500 -28.64 43.41 -44.73
C PRO A 500 -29.56 43.73 -45.90
N THR A 501 -30.47 42.83 -46.23
CA THR A 501 -31.58 43.13 -47.12
C THR A 501 -32.33 44.32 -46.54
N PRO A 502 -32.41 45.48 -47.22
CA PRO A 502 -33.38 46.50 -46.84
C PRO A 502 -34.76 45.85 -46.88
N VAL A 503 -35.60 46.15 -45.88
CA VAL A 503 -37.04 45.94 -46.00
C VAL A 503 -37.51 46.92 -47.09
N VAL A 504 -37.46 46.45 -48.33
CA VAL A 504 -38.09 47.11 -49.46
C VAL A 504 -39.58 46.82 -49.29
N THR A 505 -40.33 47.78 -48.75
CA THR A 505 -41.69 47.95 -49.24
C THR A 505 -41.56 48.13 -50.74
N VAL A 506 -41.89 47.07 -51.49
CA VAL A 506 -41.94 47.14 -52.94
C VAL A 506 -43.13 48.05 -53.25
N ILE A 507 -42.88 49.35 -53.26
CA ILE A 507 -43.70 50.26 -54.03
C ILE A 507 -43.33 49.91 -55.47
N PRO A 508 -44.22 49.29 -56.25
CA PRO A 508 -43.97 49.05 -57.66
C PRO A 508 -43.62 50.38 -58.33
N ALA A 509 -42.62 50.39 -59.20
CA ALA A 509 -42.11 51.59 -59.88
C ALA A 509 -43.20 52.43 -60.61
N VAL A 510 -44.39 51.85 -60.78
CA VAL A 510 -45.59 52.46 -61.36
C VAL A 510 -46.24 53.51 -60.45
N VAL A 511 -46.17 53.35 -59.13
CA VAL A 511 -46.95 54.19 -58.20
C VAL A 511 -46.44 55.63 -58.21
N GLY A 512 -47.38 56.58 -58.20
CA GLY A 512 -47.10 58.01 -58.16
C GLY A 512 -47.68 58.79 -59.34
N GLN A 513 -47.21 60.03 -59.50
CA GLN A 513 -47.74 60.97 -60.48
C GLN A 513 -46.92 60.93 -61.79
N ARG A 514 -47.60 60.98 -62.94
CA ARG A 514 -47.01 61.09 -64.29
C ARG A 514 -47.66 62.26 -65.03
N LYS A 515 -46.92 62.91 -65.94
CA LYS A 515 -47.41 64.05 -66.73
C LYS A 515 -47.26 63.76 -68.21
N VAL A 516 -48.33 64.00 -68.96
CA VAL A 516 -48.36 63.90 -70.42
C VAL A 516 -48.72 65.27 -70.99
N TYR A 517 -47.93 65.78 -71.93
CA TYR A 517 -48.11 67.11 -72.50
C TYR A 517 -48.81 67.05 -73.85
N PHE A 518 -49.50 68.14 -74.21
CA PHE A 518 -50.23 68.26 -75.47
C PHE A 518 -49.82 69.52 -76.23
N ASN A 519 -49.82 69.39 -77.56
CA ASN A 519 -49.73 70.53 -78.45
C ASN A 519 -50.92 71.48 -78.27
N TYR A 520 -50.72 72.73 -78.71
CA TYR A 520 -51.77 73.73 -78.69
C TYR A 520 -53.01 73.25 -79.45
N ASP A 521 -54.19 73.47 -78.84
CA ASP A 521 -55.49 73.07 -79.37
C ASP A 521 -55.58 71.62 -79.90
N SER A 522 -54.94 70.70 -79.18
CA SER A 522 -54.91 69.28 -79.56
C SER A 522 -55.15 68.35 -78.38
N SER A 523 -55.86 67.27 -78.65
CA SER A 523 -55.99 66.06 -77.80
C SER A 523 -55.28 64.85 -78.39
N LYS A 524 -54.51 65.02 -79.47
CA LYS A 524 -53.75 63.93 -80.11
C LYS A 524 -52.49 63.63 -79.28
N LEU A 525 -52.30 62.35 -78.96
CA LEU A 525 -51.09 61.83 -78.32
C LEU A 525 -49.96 61.69 -79.34
N ASP A 526 -48.82 62.33 -79.07
CA ASP A 526 -47.59 62.14 -79.84
C ASP A 526 -46.85 60.84 -79.43
N GLU A 527 -45.74 60.54 -80.09
CA GLU A 527 -44.97 59.31 -79.84
C GLU A 527 -44.39 59.26 -78.43
N ASN A 528 -43.95 60.40 -77.88
CA ASN A 528 -43.41 60.48 -76.53
C ASN A 528 -44.51 60.21 -75.48
N ALA A 529 -45.69 60.80 -75.66
CA ALA A 529 -46.87 60.54 -74.83
C ALA A 529 -47.26 59.06 -74.88
N LYS A 530 -47.25 58.44 -76.07
CA LYS A 530 -47.53 57.01 -76.22
C LYS A 530 -46.48 56.14 -75.54
N SER A 531 -45.20 56.46 -75.67
CA SER A 531 -44.12 55.72 -75.00
C SER A 531 -44.25 55.75 -73.48
N ILE A 532 -44.63 56.90 -72.91
CA ILE A 532 -44.86 57.02 -71.45
C ILE A 532 -46.06 56.17 -71.02
N LEU A 533 -47.14 56.16 -71.81
CA LEU A 533 -48.34 55.38 -71.51
C LEU A 533 -48.15 53.87 -71.71
N ASP A 534 -47.30 53.48 -72.67
CA ASP A 534 -46.91 52.08 -72.89
C ASP A 534 -46.11 51.53 -71.71
N ASP A 535 -45.13 52.29 -71.21
CA ASP A 535 -44.38 51.93 -70.00
C ASP A 535 -45.31 51.80 -68.78
N ILE A 536 -46.27 52.71 -68.61
CA ILE A 536 -47.27 52.60 -67.54
C ILE A 536 -48.11 51.33 -67.69
N ALA A 537 -48.60 51.03 -68.90
CA ALA A 537 -49.46 49.87 -69.14
C ALA A 537 -48.71 48.54 -68.93
N GLU A 538 -47.48 48.42 -69.45
CA GLU A 538 -46.65 47.22 -69.28
C GLU A 538 -46.35 46.94 -67.81
N ASN A 539 -45.96 47.97 -67.06
CA ASN A 539 -45.63 47.78 -65.66
C ASN A 539 -46.86 47.48 -64.79
N ILE A 540 -48.05 48.04 -65.11
CA ILE A 540 -49.30 47.65 -64.42
C ILE A 540 -49.66 46.20 -64.73
N MET A 541 -49.50 45.74 -65.97
CA MET A 541 -49.81 44.35 -66.33
C MET A 541 -48.83 43.34 -65.74
N ALA A 542 -47.57 43.72 -65.55
CA ALA A 542 -46.57 42.88 -64.91
C ALA A 542 -46.84 42.70 -63.40
N ASP A 543 -47.52 43.65 -62.78
CA ASP A 543 -47.81 43.65 -61.34
C ASP A 543 -49.18 43.02 -61.04
N LYS A 544 -49.20 42.05 -60.12
CA LYS A 544 -50.42 41.33 -59.70
C LYS A 544 -51.24 42.06 -58.63
N SER A 545 -50.90 43.31 -58.33
CA SER A 545 -51.57 44.16 -57.34
C SER A 545 -52.85 44.82 -57.90
N ASN A 546 -53.77 45.23 -57.03
CA ASN A 546 -54.94 46.01 -57.44
C ASN A 546 -54.56 47.49 -57.55
N PHE A 547 -54.87 48.13 -58.69
CA PHE A 547 -54.54 49.54 -58.95
C PHE A 547 -55.77 50.39 -59.24
N SER A 548 -55.67 51.68 -58.93
CA SER A 548 -56.60 52.71 -59.43
C SER A 548 -55.81 53.85 -60.09
N ILE A 549 -56.33 54.37 -61.20
CA ILE A 549 -55.72 55.46 -61.98
C ILE A 549 -56.67 56.66 -62.00
N SER A 550 -56.18 57.82 -61.59
CA SER A 550 -56.90 59.09 -61.71
C SER A 550 -56.21 59.99 -62.72
N ILE A 551 -56.96 60.49 -63.71
CA ILE A 551 -56.44 61.29 -64.82
C ILE A 551 -57.09 62.67 -64.77
N GLN A 552 -56.28 63.72 -64.67
CA GLN A 552 -56.74 65.11 -64.61
C GLN A 552 -56.19 65.91 -65.77
N GLY A 553 -57.06 66.39 -66.65
CA GLY A 553 -56.68 67.23 -67.77
C GLY A 553 -56.66 68.71 -67.42
N HIS A 554 -55.67 69.42 -67.96
CA HIS A 554 -55.50 70.87 -67.83
C HIS A 554 -55.32 71.54 -69.20
N ALA A 555 -55.65 72.82 -69.27
CA ALA A 555 -55.50 73.67 -70.46
C ALA A 555 -54.72 74.95 -70.12
N ASP A 556 -54.21 75.62 -71.17
CA ASP A 556 -53.66 76.97 -71.02
C ASP A 556 -54.79 78.02 -71.05
N SER A 557 -54.47 79.27 -70.74
CA SER A 557 -55.50 80.33 -70.65
C SER A 557 -55.96 80.92 -72.00
N ARG A 558 -55.72 80.24 -73.12
CA ARG A 558 -56.16 80.71 -74.44
C ARG A 558 -57.44 79.98 -74.85
N GLY A 559 -58.56 80.67 -74.74
CA GLY A 559 -59.88 80.15 -75.07
C GLY A 559 -60.92 80.69 -74.09
N SER A 560 -62.18 80.29 -74.25
CA SER A 560 -63.17 80.51 -73.20
C SER A 560 -63.04 79.41 -72.13
N ASP A 561 -63.39 79.73 -70.89
CA ASP A 561 -63.32 78.78 -69.76
C ASP A 561 -64.03 77.45 -70.07
N ASN A 562 -65.22 77.51 -70.68
CA ASN A 562 -66.00 76.34 -71.06
C ASN A 562 -65.30 75.51 -72.15
N TYR A 563 -64.66 76.19 -73.12
CA TYR A 563 -63.89 75.52 -74.16
C TYR A 563 -62.66 74.81 -73.58
N ASN A 564 -61.91 75.51 -72.73
CA ASN A 564 -60.71 74.97 -72.07
C ASN A 564 -61.04 73.80 -71.12
N TYR A 565 -62.16 73.90 -70.41
CA TYR A 565 -62.69 72.80 -69.60
C TYR A 565 -62.99 71.57 -70.48
N ASN A 566 -63.77 71.73 -71.55
CA ASN A 566 -64.12 70.62 -72.45
C ASN A 566 -62.88 70.01 -73.11
N LEU A 567 -61.94 70.83 -73.59
CA LEU A 567 -60.69 70.36 -74.18
C LEU A 567 -59.86 69.53 -73.17
N SER A 568 -59.84 69.96 -71.91
CA SER A 568 -59.14 69.24 -70.85
C SER A 568 -59.77 67.87 -70.55
N VAL A 569 -61.10 67.76 -70.59
CA VAL A 569 -61.82 66.47 -70.46
C VAL A 569 -61.50 65.55 -71.64
N VAL A 570 -61.54 66.09 -72.87
CA VAL A 570 -61.25 65.32 -74.09
C VAL A 570 -59.80 64.79 -74.08
N ARG A 571 -58.84 65.55 -73.56
CA ARG A 571 -57.45 65.08 -73.37
C ARG A 571 -57.34 63.93 -72.36
N ALA A 572 -58.02 64.05 -71.22
CA ALA A 572 -58.05 62.98 -70.22
C ALA A 572 -58.71 61.71 -70.78
N GLN A 573 -59.78 61.87 -71.58
CA GLN A 573 -60.43 60.76 -72.28
C GLN A 573 -59.50 60.11 -73.31
N ALA A 574 -58.76 60.88 -74.10
CA ALA A 574 -57.81 60.33 -75.08
C ALA A 574 -56.74 59.43 -74.45
N ILE A 575 -56.26 59.78 -73.25
CA ILE A 575 -55.32 58.95 -72.48
C ILE A 575 -56.01 57.69 -71.95
N LYS A 576 -57.23 57.83 -71.42
CA LYS A 576 -58.04 56.69 -70.94
C LYS A 576 -58.32 55.68 -72.07
N ASP A 577 -58.68 56.15 -73.25
CA ASP A 577 -58.92 55.31 -74.42
C ASP A 577 -57.63 54.57 -74.84
N TYR A 578 -56.49 55.28 -74.80
CA TYR A 578 -55.20 54.69 -75.11
C TYR A 578 -54.78 53.59 -74.12
N LEU A 579 -54.87 53.84 -72.81
CA LEU A 579 -54.57 52.83 -71.78
C LEU A 579 -55.53 51.64 -71.86
N THR A 580 -56.81 51.89 -72.16
CA THR A 580 -57.80 50.80 -72.37
C THR A 580 -57.43 49.94 -73.58
N SER A 581 -56.91 50.55 -74.66
CA SER A 581 -56.41 49.81 -75.83
C SER A 581 -55.19 48.92 -75.52
N LYS A 582 -54.49 49.20 -74.40
CA LYS A 582 -53.36 48.42 -73.87
C LYS A 582 -53.79 47.42 -72.79
N ASN A 583 -55.08 47.06 -72.77
CA ASN A 583 -55.70 46.09 -71.85
C ASN A 583 -55.84 46.53 -70.38
N ILE A 584 -55.73 47.83 -70.08
CA ILE A 584 -56.07 48.32 -68.74
C ILE A 584 -57.59 48.44 -68.60
N THR A 585 -58.17 47.80 -67.58
CA THR A 585 -59.62 47.76 -67.39
C THR A 585 -60.22 49.15 -67.16
N ASN A 586 -61.22 49.52 -67.96
CA ASN A 586 -61.90 50.82 -67.94
C ASN A 586 -62.43 51.25 -66.55
N SER A 587 -62.83 50.29 -65.70
CA SER A 587 -63.34 50.56 -64.35
C SER A 587 -62.28 51.02 -63.36
N LEU A 588 -60.99 50.81 -63.66
CA LEU A 588 -59.87 51.24 -62.82
C LEU A 588 -59.44 52.68 -63.12
N ILE A 589 -59.97 53.29 -64.18
CA ILE A 589 -59.55 54.62 -64.66
C ILE A 589 -60.67 55.64 -64.45
N SER A 590 -60.41 56.66 -63.64
CA SER A 590 -61.26 57.85 -63.47
C SER A 590 -60.66 59.04 -64.20
N ILE A 591 -61.50 59.88 -64.82
CA ILE A 591 -61.06 61.11 -65.50
C ILE A 591 -61.75 62.34 -64.93
N SER A 592 -61.06 63.47 -64.94
CA SER A 592 -61.66 64.79 -64.69
C SER A 592 -60.97 65.88 -65.52
N GLY A 593 -61.72 66.91 -65.89
CA GLY A 593 -61.17 68.13 -66.50
C GLY A 593 -61.06 69.25 -65.48
N LYS A 594 -59.99 70.03 -65.56
CA LYS A 594 -59.77 71.23 -64.72
C LYS A 594 -59.73 72.51 -65.54
N GLY A 595 -59.76 72.42 -66.88
CA GLY A 595 -59.58 73.59 -67.75
C GLY A 595 -58.31 74.36 -67.39
N GLU A 596 -58.41 75.69 -67.37
CA GLU A 596 -57.29 76.59 -67.02
C GLU A 596 -57.19 76.91 -65.51
N THR A 597 -58.06 76.34 -64.67
CA THR A 597 -58.23 76.75 -63.26
C THR A 597 -57.06 76.38 -62.34
N GLN A 598 -56.15 75.51 -62.78
CA GLN A 598 -55.00 75.03 -62.01
C GLN A 598 -53.69 75.12 -62.84
N PRO A 599 -53.20 76.34 -63.13
CA PRO A 599 -51.95 76.53 -63.86
C PRO A 599 -50.74 76.21 -62.97
N ILE A 600 -49.75 75.55 -63.53
CA ILE A 600 -48.45 75.28 -62.87
C ILE A 600 -47.36 76.25 -63.31
N ALA A 601 -47.63 77.05 -64.34
CA ALA A 601 -46.73 78.07 -64.84
C ALA A 601 -47.53 79.31 -65.32
N PRO A 602 -46.90 80.50 -65.38
CA PRO A 602 -47.55 81.69 -65.90
C PRO A 602 -48.01 81.53 -67.36
N ASN A 603 -49.28 81.84 -67.65
CA ASN A 603 -49.82 81.76 -69.02
C ASN A 603 -49.36 82.92 -69.94
N ASN A 604 -48.59 83.88 -69.43
CA ASN A 604 -48.08 85.01 -70.20
C ASN A 604 -46.88 84.64 -71.11
N THR A 605 -46.31 83.44 -70.97
CA THR A 605 -45.22 82.92 -71.83
C THR A 605 -45.65 81.67 -72.58
N GLU A 606 -45.10 81.41 -73.78
CA GLU A 606 -45.43 80.17 -74.51
C GLU A 606 -44.92 78.93 -73.78
N ALA A 607 -43.75 78.99 -73.14
CA ALA A 607 -43.24 77.90 -72.32
C ALA A 607 -44.17 77.57 -71.14
N GLY A 608 -44.69 78.61 -70.45
CA GLY A 608 -45.65 78.41 -69.37
C GLY A 608 -46.99 77.86 -69.85
N ARG A 609 -47.49 78.33 -71.01
CA ARG A 609 -48.68 77.75 -71.64
C ARG A 609 -48.46 76.28 -72.04
N ALA A 610 -47.31 75.94 -72.61
CA ALA A 610 -46.96 74.56 -72.94
C ALA A 610 -46.93 73.67 -71.69
N ALA A 611 -46.37 74.16 -70.58
CA ALA A 611 -46.39 73.44 -69.31
C ALA A 611 -47.82 73.27 -68.76
N ASN A 612 -48.73 74.23 -68.96
CA ASN A 612 -50.12 74.13 -68.52
C ASN A 612 -50.98 73.19 -69.38
N ARG A 613 -50.64 73.00 -70.67
CA ARG A 613 -51.28 72.02 -71.56
C ARG A 613 -50.82 70.60 -71.26
N ARG A 614 -51.33 70.05 -70.15
CA ARG A 614 -50.92 68.75 -69.63
C ARG A 614 -52.10 67.93 -69.15
N VAL A 615 -51.86 66.64 -69.01
CA VAL A 615 -52.66 65.74 -68.20
C VAL A 615 -51.76 65.16 -67.13
N GLU A 616 -52.26 65.15 -65.89
CA GLU A 616 -51.61 64.50 -64.76
C GLU A 616 -52.32 63.18 -64.46
N LEU A 617 -51.56 62.10 -64.42
CA LEU A 617 -52.03 60.77 -64.03
C LEU A 617 -51.49 60.47 -62.64
N THR A 618 -52.34 60.01 -61.73
CA THR A 618 -51.95 59.47 -60.43
C THR A 618 -52.30 58.01 -60.39
N ILE A 619 -51.32 57.16 -60.05
CA ILE A 619 -51.50 55.71 -59.96
C ILE A 619 -51.26 55.30 -58.51
N ASP A 620 -52.28 54.71 -57.90
CA ASP A 620 -52.27 54.27 -56.51
C ASP A 620 -52.54 52.76 -56.42
N ILE A 621 -51.82 52.07 -55.54
CA ILE A 621 -52.16 50.69 -55.17
C ILE A 621 -53.36 50.74 -54.24
N SER A 622 -54.42 50.04 -54.62
CA SER A 622 -55.55 49.81 -53.72
C SER A 622 -55.24 48.63 -52.83
N ALA A 623 -55.37 48.79 -51.52
CA ALA A 623 -55.32 47.65 -50.59
C ALA A 623 -56.38 46.61 -50.99
N LYS A 624 -56.03 45.33 -50.84
CA LYS A 624 -56.86 44.20 -51.25
C LYS A 624 -58.15 44.10 -50.44
#